data_AF-A0AAE0GUM4-F1
#
_entry.id   AF-A0AAE0GUM4-F1
#
_cell.length_a   1.000
_cell.length_b   1.000
_cell.length_c   1.000
_cell.angle_alpha   90.00
_cell.angle_beta   90.00
_cell.angle_gamma   90.00
#
_symmetry.space_group_name_H-M   'P 1'
#
loop_
_entity.id
_entity.type
_entity.pdbx_description
1 polymer ?
#
loop_
_entity_poly.entity_id
_entity_poly.type
_entity_poly.pdbx_seq_one_letter_code
_entity_poly.pdbx_strand_id
1 'polypeptide(L)'
;MIASQIEDKSAEALSFAEEFTRYSNIDTVKLKDVKGFSQKCAEELVQVIQCHFKELRGAYLHYAMGGLMSGNEWSAFVRDIGFLDKVLTKAKLDICFVKVNREEDGNDKRPRGSGMLLQKGEWGLEPQEFIAMLIHAASIKYEKDASLDIPKSFKKLLVDCVIPNAAVSEANEFRKVLFATDMRAMYKKYEVEIGTIFQHYSGRDEKGAAADHKRSINFSELEMMVKDLEVFANKISVLELKKISGSVQLDDEVGEIDEDEFSEILCVLSIYHDPSPYMPIVKRLEFFLTRTVFPGLKEKIKLLKVRMKGK
;
A
#
# COMPACT_ATOMS: atom_id res chain seq x y z
N MET A 1 25.71 -16.20 -10.31
CA MET A 1 24.35 -16.05 -10.87
C MET A 1 23.35 -16.97 -10.18
N ILE A 2 23.57 -18.29 -10.11
CA ILE A 2 22.66 -19.21 -9.40
C ILE A 2 22.67 -18.99 -7.87
N ALA A 3 23.83 -18.74 -7.25
CA ALA A 3 23.91 -18.50 -5.80
C ALA A 3 23.17 -17.21 -5.35
N SER A 4 23.30 -16.11 -6.10
CA SER A 4 22.59 -14.86 -5.76
C SER A 4 21.07 -14.99 -5.97
N GLN A 5 20.61 -15.74 -6.98
CA GLN A 5 19.19 -16.06 -7.15
C GLN A 5 18.62 -16.98 -6.06
N ILE A 6 19.47 -17.71 -5.33
CA ILE A 6 19.06 -18.56 -4.20
C ILE A 6 19.02 -17.74 -2.90
N GLU A 7 19.98 -16.83 -2.71
CA GLU A 7 20.00 -15.90 -1.58
C GLU A 7 18.80 -14.94 -1.60
N ASP A 8 18.46 -14.36 -2.76
CA ASP A 8 17.30 -13.46 -2.91
C ASP A 8 15.98 -14.17 -2.58
N LYS A 9 15.77 -15.38 -3.11
CA LYS A 9 14.57 -16.18 -2.81
C LYS A 9 14.46 -16.60 -1.35
N SER A 10 15.59 -16.78 -0.67
CA SER A 10 15.60 -17.11 0.75
C SER A 10 15.25 -15.89 1.60
N ALA A 11 15.69 -14.70 1.20
CA ALA A 11 15.36 -13.45 1.87
C ALA A 11 13.88 -13.07 1.67
N GLU A 12 13.36 -13.21 0.45
CA GLU A 12 11.93 -13.04 0.13
C GLU A 12 11.06 -13.99 0.96
N ALA A 13 11.41 -15.27 1.03
CA ALA A 13 10.66 -16.25 1.81
C ALA A 13 10.66 -15.94 3.32
N LEU A 14 11.76 -15.39 3.84
CA LEU A 14 11.87 -14.95 5.25
C LEU A 14 11.00 -13.72 5.50
N SER A 15 11.03 -12.72 4.61
CA SER A 15 10.21 -11.51 4.69
C SER A 15 8.71 -11.83 4.68
N PHE A 16 8.28 -12.68 3.72
CA PHE A 16 6.90 -13.13 3.64
C PHE A 16 6.44 -13.88 4.90
N ALA A 17 7.30 -14.72 5.49
CA ALA A 17 6.98 -15.46 6.71
C ALA A 17 6.83 -14.53 7.93
N GLU A 18 7.69 -13.51 8.04
CA GLU A 18 7.60 -12.49 9.08
C GLU A 18 6.32 -11.67 8.92
N GLU A 19 6.00 -11.22 7.72
CA GLU A 19 4.79 -10.46 7.44
C GLU A 19 3.54 -11.32 7.68
N PHE A 20 3.51 -12.54 7.17
CA PHE A 20 2.43 -13.49 7.44
C PHE A 20 2.20 -13.66 8.94
N THR A 21 3.28 -13.77 9.72
CA THR A 21 3.20 -13.83 11.18
C THR A 21 2.63 -12.55 11.77
N ARG A 22 3.00 -11.37 11.25
CA ARG A 22 2.42 -10.09 11.69
C ARG A 22 0.92 -10.05 11.48
N TYR A 23 0.39 -10.49 10.34
CA TYR A 23 -1.06 -10.47 10.13
C TYR A 23 -1.80 -11.59 10.85
N SER A 24 -1.20 -12.78 10.96
CA SER A 24 -1.88 -13.97 11.49
C SER A 24 -1.79 -14.10 13.01
N ASN A 25 -0.91 -13.36 13.68
CA ASN A 25 -0.85 -13.37 15.14
C ASN A 25 -1.92 -12.45 15.73
N ILE A 26 -2.80 -13.02 16.56
CA ILE A 26 -3.88 -12.28 17.22
C ILE A 26 -3.40 -11.83 18.60
N ASP A 27 -3.35 -10.52 18.80
CA ASP A 27 -3.18 -9.95 20.12
C ASP A 27 -4.48 -10.10 20.94
N THR A 28 -4.50 -11.13 21.79
CA THR A 28 -5.64 -11.42 22.66
C THR A 28 -5.92 -10.33 23.69
N VAL A 29 -4.92 -9.52 24.06
CA VAL A 29 -5.10 -8.39 25.00
C VAL A 29 -5.97 -7.31 24.36
N LYS A 30 -5.72 -7.00 23.09
CA LYS A 30 -6.52 -6.02 22.31
C LYS A 30 -7.95 -6.50 22.05
N LEU A 31 -8.24 -7.80 22.22
CA LEU A 31 -9.57 -8.40 22.00
C LEU A 31 -10.32 -8.78 23.28
N LYS A 32 -9.76 -8.54 24.47
CA LYS A 32 -10.37 -8.96 25.75
C LYS A 32 -11.76 -8.35 26.02
N ASP A 33 -12.02 -7.18 25.46
CA ASP A 33 -13.31 -6.48 25.58
C ASP A 33 -14.37 -6.99 24.60
N VAL A 34 -14.00 -7.85 23.64
CA VAL A 34 -14.93 -8.44 22.68
C VAL A 34 -15.77 -9.49 23.39
N LYS A 35 -17.07 -9.23 23.51
CA LYS A 35 -18.01 -10.13 24.19
C LYS A 35 -18.02 -11.51 23.53
N GLY A 36 -17.78 -12.55 24.34
CA GLY A 36 -17.75 -13.94 23.87
C GLY A 36 -16.40 -14.37 23.31
N PHE A 37 -15.37 -13.51 23.37
CA PHE A 37 -14.02 -13.90 22.97
C PHE A 37 -13.44 -14.93 23.94
N SER A 38 -12.82 -15.97 23.39
CA SER A 38 -12.19 -17.06 24.13
C SER A 38 -10.95 -17.55 23.39
N GLN A 39 -10.11 -18.35 24.05
CA GLN A 39 -8.92 -18.92 23.42
C GLN A 39 -9.27 -19.76 22.17
N LYS A 40 -10.34 -20.55 22.25
CA LYS A 40 -10.85 -21.32 21.10
C LYS A 40 -11.26 -20.40 19.93
N CYS A 41 -11.89 -19.27 20.22
CA CYS A 41 -12.22 -18.29 19.19
C CYS A 41 -10.97 -17.70 18.53
N ALA A 42 -9.89 -17.49 19.29
CA ALA A 42 -8.63 -17.00 18.73
C ALA A 42 -8.05 -17.99 17.72
N GLU A 43 -8.02 -19.29 18.03
CA GLU A 43 -7.52 -20.33 17.11
C GLU A 43 -8.32 -20.39 15.80
N GLU A 44 -9.65 -20.31 15.88
CA GLU A 44 -10.53 -20.28 14.70
C GLU A 44 -10.36 -18.98 13.89
N LEU A 45 -10.17 -17.84 14.55
CA LEU A 45 -9.89 -16.57 13.87
C LEU A 45 -8.56 -16.61 13.11
N VAL A 46 -7.50 -17.22 13.69
CA VAL A 46 -6.22 -17.40 13.01
C VAL A 46 -6.43 -18.14 11.69
N GLN A 47 -7.21 -19.23 11.69
CA GLN A 47 -7.51 -19.97 10.46
C GLN A 47 -8.22 -19.09 9.42
N VAL A 48 -9.21 -18.30 9.82
CA VAL A 48 -9.92 -17.37 8.92
C VAL A 48 -8.96 -16.32 8.35
N ILE A 49 -8.10 -15.73 9.18
CA ILE A 49 -7.11 -14.74 8.76
C ILE A 49 -6.12 -15.34 7.75
N GLN A 50 -5.61 -16.54 8.03
CA GLN A 50 -4.67 -17.24 7.13
C GLN A 50 -5.32 -17.55 5.78
N CYS A 51 -6.59 -17.96 5.76
CA CYS A 51 -7.34 -18.19 4.52
C CYS A 51 -7.55 -16.91 3.68
N HIS A 52 -7.58 -15.73 4.31
CA HIS A 52 -7.84 -14.44 3.67
C HIS A 52 -6.65 -13.48 3.77
N PHE A 53 -5.44 -14.01 3.95
CA PHE A 53 -4.24 -13.22 4.23
C PHE A 53 -3.96 -12.22 3.10
N LYS A 54 -4.04 -12.66 1.84
CA LYS A 54 -3.70 -11.80 0.68
C LYS A 54 -4.65 -10.62 0.56
N GLU A 55 -5.95 -10.84 0.79
CA GLU A 55 -6.97 -9.80 0.72
C GLU A 55 -6.84 -8.82 1.89
N LEU A 56 -6.58 -9.32 3.10
CA LEU A 56 -6.37 -8.49 4.29
C LEU A 56 -5.09 -7.64 4.17
N ARG A 57 -4.00 -8.25 3.71
CA ARG A 57 -2.73 -7.57 3.42
C ARG A 57 -2.93 -6.51 2.34
N GLY A 58 -3.53 -6.87 1.21
CA GLY A 58 -3.78 -5.96 0.10
C GLY A 58 -4.66 -4.77 0.52
N ALA A 59 -5.72 -5.02 1.30
CA ALA A 59 -6.53 -3.96 1.87
C ALA A 59 -5.71 -3.06 2.79
N TYR A 60 -4.97 -3.63 3.75
CA TYR A 60 -4.15 -2.82 4.66
C TYR A 60 -3.15 -1.95 3.90
N LEU A 61 -2.35 -2.53 3.01
CA LEU A 61 -1.32 -1.81 2.25
C LEU A 61 -1.90 -0.70 1.38
N HIS A 62 -3.04 -0.95 0.73
CA HIS A 62 -3.71 0.05 -0.09
C HIS A 62 -4.08 1.33 0.69
N TYR A 63 -4.57 1.17 1.92
CA TYR A 63 -5.01 2.31 2.73
C TYR A 63 -3.90 2.88 3.63
N ALA A 64 -3.00 2.05 4.14
CA ALA A 64 -1.88 2.46 4.99
C ALA A 64 -0.72 3.08 4.22
N MET A 65 -0.74 3.00 2.88
CA MET A 65 0.26 3.58 1.97
C MET A 65 1.70 3.25 2.36
N GLY A 66 1.89 2.02 2.83
CA GLY A 66 3.18 1.47 3.22
C GLY A 66 3.73 1.84 4.60
N GLY A 67 2.90 2.41 5.47
CA GLY A 67 3.26 2.66 6.86
C GLY A 67 2.20 2.14 7.84
N LEU A 68 2.03 2.88 8.92
CA LEU A 68 0.93 2.69 9.86
C LEU A 68 -0.33 3.34 9.31
N MET A 69 -1.48 2.67 9.43
CA MET A 69 -2.76 3.20 8.97
C MET A 69 -3.29 4.25 9.96
N SER A 70 -3.18 5.52 9.60
CA SER A 70 -3.73 6.64 10.36
C SER A 70 -5.25 6.54 10.54
N GLY A 71 -5.80 7.29 11.50
CA GLY A 71 -7.26 7.37 11.69
C GLY A 71 -8.02 7.90 10.46
N ASN A 72 -7.38 8.74 9.63
CA ASN A 72 -7.95 9.23 8.37
C ASN A 72 -8.02 8.14 7.31
N GLU A 73 -6.95 7.34 7.19
CA GLU A 73 -6.88 6.21 6.27
C GLU A 73 -7.85 5.10 6.70
N TRP A 74 -7.95 4.81 7.99
CA TRP A 74 -8.98 3.93 8.54
C TRP A 74 -10.40 4.42 8.22
N SER A 75 -10.65 5.72 8.38
CA SER A 75 -11.96 6.30 8.04
C SER A 75 -12.27 6.20 6.54
N ALA A 76 -11.25 6.33 5.68
CA ALA A 76 -11.39 6.13 4.25
C ALA A 76 -11.72 4.66 3.93
N PHE A 77 -10.97 3.71 4.50
CA PHE A 77 -11.24 2.29 4.38
C PHE A 77 -12.68 1.95 4.77
N VAL A 78 -13.12 2.35 5.97
CA VAL A 78 -14.48 2.07 6.50
C VAL A 78 -15.58 2.61 5.58
N ARG A 79 -15.39 3.80 5.01
CA ARG A 79 -16.33 4.39 4.07
C ARG A 79 -16.41 3.59 2.78
N ASP A 80 -15.25 3.24 2.23
CA ASP A 80 -15.16 2.58 0.93
C ASP A 80 -15.71 1.15 1.01
N ILE A 81 -15.52 0.44 2.13
CA ILE A 81 -16.14 -0.89 2.34
C ILE A 81 -17.63 -0.88 2.68
N GLY A 82 -18.27 0.31 2.73
CA GLY A 82 -19.71 0.44 2.98
C GLY A 82 -20.17 -0.12 4.33
N PHE A 83 -19.29 -0.14 5.32
CA PHE A 83 -19.45 -0.97 6.51
C PHE A 83 -20.33 -0.36 7.61
N LEU A 84 -20.50 0.96 7.61
CA LEU A 84 -21.28 1.68 8.60
C LEU A 84 -22.79 1.50 8.42
N ASP A 85 -23.51 1.36 9.54
CA ASP A 85 -24.97 1.32 9.57
C ASP A 85 -25.52 1.87 10.91
N LYS A 86 -26.80 1.62 11.20
CA LYS A 86 -27.44 2.05 12.45
C LYS A 86 -26.90 1.33 13.70
N VAL A 87 -26.33 0.15 13.53
CA VAL A 87 -25.77 -0.68 14.61
C VAL A 87 -24.30 -0.33 14.81
N LEU A 88 -23.52 -0.34 13.75
CA LEU A 88 -22.11 0.02 13.74
C LEU A 88 -21.93 1.46 13.23
N THR A 89 -21.88 2.39 14.18
CA THR A 89 -21.71 3.81 13.90
C THR A 89 -20.23 4.20 13.92
N LYS A 90 -19.89 5.33 13.27
CA LYS A 90 -18.53 5.89 13.32
C LYS A 90 -18.03 6.08 14.75
N ALA A 91 -18.90 6.57 15.66
CA ALA A 91 -18.53 6.79 17.05
C ALA A 91 -18.09 5.49 17.76
N LYS A 92 -18.74 4.36 17.46
CA LYS A 92 -18.32 3.06 18.02
C LYS A 92 -16.96 2.62 17.47
N LEU A 93 -16.72 2.83 16.18
CA LEU A 93 -15.42 2.54 15.56
C LEU A 93 -14.32 3.44 16.11
N ASP A 94 -14.57 4.73 16.31
CA ASP A 94 -13.60 5.65 16.91
C ASP A 94 -13.21 5.20 18.33
N ILE A 95 -14.18 4.69 19.12
CA ILE A 95 -13.91 4.08 20.43
C ILE A 95 -13.02 2.83 20.30
N CYS A 96 -13.34 1.93 19.36
CA CYS A 96 -12.50 0.75 19.10
C CYS A 96 -11.08 1.15 18.68
N PHE A 97 -10.93 2.16 17.82
CA PHE A 97 -9.63 2.65 17.36
C PHE A 97 -8.77 3.10 18.53
N VAL A 98 -9.33 3.90 19.43
CA VAL A 98 -8.65 4.34 20.66
C VAL A 98 -8.28 3.16 21.56
N LYS A 99 -9.16 2.15 21.68
CA LYS A 99 -8.91 0.98 22.53
C LYS A 99 -7.78 0.11 21.99
N VAL A 100 -7.79 -0.18 20.69
CA VAL A 100 -6.79 -1.05 20.05
C VAL A 100 -5.40 -0.43 20.11
N ASN A 101 -5.30 0.90 20.00
CA ASN A 101 -4.02 1.64 20.07
C ASN A 101 -3.49 1.86 21.50
N ARG A 102 -4.22 1.50 22.56
CA ARG A 102 -3.75 1.67 23.95
C ARG A 102 -2.88 0.49 24.37
N GLU A 103 -1.64 0.75 24.79
CA GLU A 103 -0.86 -0.24 25.54
C GLU A 103 -1.41 -0.39 26.97
N GLU A 104 -1.49 -1.62 27.44
CA GLU A 104 -1.83 -1.92 28.84
C GLU A 104 -0.58 -1.95 29.71
N ASP A 105 0.21 -0.88 29.71
CA ASP A 105 1.35 -0.80 30.61
C ASP A 105 0.87 -0.35 31.99
N GLY A 106 0.86 -1.31 32.94
CA GLY A 106 0.20 -1.21 34.25
C GLY A 106 0.68 -0.11 35.21
N ASN A 107 1.51 0.83 34.77
CA ASN A 107 2.04 1.91 35.60
C ASN A 107 2.01 3.31 34.97
N ASP A 108 1.61 3.48 33.71
CA ASP A 108 1.43 4.81 33.12
C ASP A 108 0.02 4.98 32.59
N LYS A 109 -0.77 5.87 33.21
CA LYS A 109 -2.14 6.20 32.77
C LYS A 109 -2.17 7.03 31.49
N ARG A 110 -0.99 7.37 30.95
CA ARG A 110 -0.89 7.96 29.62
C ARG A 110 -0.97 6.82 28.61
N PRO A 111 -1.84 6.93 27.59
CA PRO A 111 -1.79 6.01 26.46
C PRO A 111 -0.43 6.17 25.80
N ARG A 112 0.50 5.28 26.14
CA ARG A 112 1.67 4.99 25.31
C ARG A 112 1.12 4.04 24.25
N GLY A 113 1.24 4.43 22.99
CA GLY A 113 0.93 3.54 21.88
C GLY A 113 2.18 2.74 21.61
N SER A 114 2.04 1.42 21.47
CA SER A 114 3.05 0.57 20.83
C SER A 114 3.20 0.97 19.37
N GLY A 115 2.14 1.56 18.80
CA GLY A 115 2.16 2.23 17.52
C GLY A 115 3.17 3.37 17.56
N MET A 116 4.26 3.19 16.81
CA MET A 116 5.22 4.24 16.48
C MET A 116 4.43 5.52 16.16
N LEU A 117 4.59 6.58 16.95
CA LEU A 117 3.88 7.83 16.67
C LEU A 117 4.21 8.24 15.23
N LEU A 118 3.19 8.47 14.41
CA LEU A 118 3.40 9.16 13.15
C LEU A 118 4.11 10.49 13.45
N GLN A 119 4.86 11.04 12.50
CA GLN A 119 5.71 12.23 12.69
C GLN A 119 4.97 13.46 13.29
N LYS A 120 3.64 13.44 13.37
CA LYS A 120 2.78 14.48 13.97
C LYS A 120 2.12 14.11 15.31
N GLY A 121 2.52 13.01 15.97
CA GLY A 121 1.89 12.54 17.20
C GLY A 121 0.51 11.90 16.99
N GLU A 122 0.18 11.55 15.76
CA GLU A 122 -1.05 10.82 15.40
C GLU A 122 -0.82 9.31 15.59
N TRP A 123 -1.84 8.63 16.08
CA TRP A 123 -1.84 7.16 16.20
C TRP A 123 -2.15 6.53 14.84
N GLY A 124 -1.43 5.46 14.53
CA GLY A 124 -1.65 4.65 13.33
C GLY A 124 -1.74 3.19 13.71
N LEU A 125 -2.62 2.45 13.03
CA LEU A 125 -2.79 1.02 13.23
C LEU A 125 -1.65 0.27 12.53
N GLU A 126 -1.02 -0.64 13.25
CA GLU A 126 -0.23 -1.72 12.68
C GLU A 126 -1.14 -2.79 12.03
N PRO A 127 -0.58 -3.74 11.24
CA PRO A 127 -1.35 -4.84 10.67
C PRO A 127 -2.21 -5.61 11.68
N GLN A 128 -1.67 -5.95 12.86
CA GLN A 128 -2.41 -6.66 13.91
C GLN A 128 -3.57 -5.83 14.47
N GLU A 129 -3.35 -4.53 14.59
CA GLU A 129 -4.34 -3.59 15.11
C GLU A 129 -5.46 -3.37 14.09
N PHE A 130 -5.13 -3.35 12.80
CA PHE A 130 -6.11 -3.36 11.72
C PHE A 130 -6.99 -4.61 11.77
N ILE A 131 -6.40 -5.80 11.94
CA ILE A 131 -7.15 -7.05 12.12
C ILE A 131 -8.03 -7.00 13.37
N ALA A 132 -7.50 -6.55 14.51
CA ALA A 132 -8.26 -6.40 15.74
C ALA A 132 -9.44 -5.44 15.56
N MET A 133 -9.25 -4.32 14.88
CA MET A 133 -10.31 -3.36 14.54
C MET A 133 -11.43 -4.01 13.73
N LEU A 134 -11.10 -4.82 12.72
CA LEU A 134 -12.10 -5.55 11.95
C LEU A 134 -12.86 -6.58 12.80
N ILE A 135 -12.18 -7.30 13.70
CA ILE A 135 -12.82 -8.26 14.61
C ILE A 135 -13.78 -7.56 15.56
N HIS A 136 -13.35 -6.46 16.19
CA HIS A 136 -14.21 -5.63 17.04
C HIS A 136 -15.44 -5.19 16.27
N ALA A 137 -15.23 -4.69 15.07
CA ALA A 137 -16.31 -4.11 14.30
C ALA A 137 -17.29 -5.18 13.77
N ALA A 138 -16.80 -6.37 13.40
CA ALA A 138 -17.64 -7.53 13.09
C ALA A 138 -18.49 -7.94 14.31
N SER A 139 -17.88 -7.99 15.50
CA SER A 139 -18.58 -8.36 16.73
C SER A 139 -19.73 -7.41 17.06
N ILE A 140 -19.53 -6.11 16.81
CA ILE A 140 -20.55 -5.07 17.05
C ILE A 140 -21.65 -5.13 15.98
N LYS A 141 -21.28 -5.25 14.70
CA LYS A 141 -22.24 -5.25 13.58
C LYS A 141 -23.19 -6.45 13.66
N TYR A 142 -22.67 -7.61 14.03
CA TYR A 142 -23.41 -8.86 14.06
C TYR A 142 -23.83 -9.32 15.47
N GLU A 143 -23.71 -8.47 16.50
CA GLU A 143 -23.99 -8.84 17.91
C GLU A 143 -25.38 -9.46 18.13
N LYS A 144 -26.38 -9.02 17.35
CA LYS A 144 -27.77 -9.48 17.49
C LYS A 144 -28.07 -10.79 16.76
N ASP A 145 -27.17 -11.25 15.91
CA ASP A 145 -27.35 -12.51 15.17
C ASP A 145 -26.80 -13.68 16.01
N ALA A 146 -27.71 -14.34 16.73
CA ALA A 146 -27.36 -15.46 17.61
C ALA A 146 -26.76 -16.68 16.87
N SER A 147 -26.85 -16.72 15.54
CA SER A 147 -26.25 -17.80 14.74
C SER A 147 -24.76 -17.59 14.45
N LEU A 148 -24.25 -16.37 14.66
CA LEU A 148 -22.89 -15.99 14.34
C LEU A 148 -22.06 -15.84 15.62
N ASP A 149 -21.04 -16.70 15.76
CA ASP A 149 -19.94 -16.47 16.69
C ASP A 149 -18.94 -15.45 16.12
N ILE A 150 -17.91 -15.08 16.88
CA ILE A 150 -16.92 -14.09 16.46
C ILE A 150 -16.19 -14.51 15.17
N PRO A 151 -15.66 -15.74 15.02
CA PRO A 151 -15.02 -16.17 13.78
C PRO A 151 -15.95 -16.10 12.57
N LYS A 152 -17.21 -16.54 12.70
CA LYS A 152 -18.21 -16.45 11.60
C LYS A 152 -18.58 -15.01 11.29
N SER A 153 -18.74 -14.16 12.31
CA SER A 153 -19.01 -12.73 12.14
C SER A 153 -17.87 -12.03 11.39
N PHE A 154 -16.63 -12.32 11.77
CA PHE A 154 -15.44 -11.80 11.09
C PHE A 154 -15.36 -12.29 9.64
N LYS A 155 -15.51 -13.59 9.40
CA LYS A 155 -15.54 -14.15 8.04
C LYS A 155 -16.64 -13.53 7.18
N LYS A 156 -17.85 -13.36 7.74
CA LYS A 156 -18.97 -12.71 7.06
C LYS A 156 -18.64 -11.26 6.71
N LEU A 157 -18.01 -10.52 7.63
CA LEU A 157 -17.54 -9.16 7.35
C LEU A 157 -16.55 -9.13 6.17
N LEU A 158 -15.62 -10.07 6.12
CA LEU A 158 -14.64 -10.13 5.03
C LEU A 158 -15.31 -10.37 3.68
N VAL A 159 -16.17 -11.39 3.60
CA VAL A 159 -16.81 -11.82 2.36
C VAL A 159 -17.83 -10.78 1.86
N ASP A 160 -18.63 -10.20 2.75
CA ASP A 160 -19.73 -9.32 2.36
C ASP A 160 -19.29 -7.86 2.17
N CYS A 161 -18.24 -7.42 2.89
CA CYS A 161 -17.84 -6.01 2.90
C CYS A 161 -16.39 -5.77 2.47
N VAL A 162 -15.40 -6.43 3.10
CA VAL A 162 -13.99 -6.09 2.86
C VAL A 162 -13.56 -6.53 1.46
N ILE A 163 -13.65 -7.81 1.12
CA ILE A 163 -13.15 -8.36 -0.14
C ILE A 163 -13.80 -7.70 -1.37
N PRO A 164 -15.13 -7.47 -1.41
CA PRO A 164 -15.75 -6.89 -2.60
C PRO A 164 -15.49 -5.39 -2.79
N ASN A 165 -15.13 -4.66 -1.74
CA ASN A 165 -15.15 -3.19 -1.74
C ASN A 165 -13.83 -2.54 -1.30
N ALA A 166 -12.96 -3.25 -0.57
CA ALA A 166 -11.66 -2.73 -0.18
C ALA A 166 -10.72 -2.80 -1.36
N ALA A 167 -10.07 -1.68 -1.69
CA ALA A 167 -9.04 -1.65 -2.72
C ALA A 167 -9.50 -2.31 -4.03
N VAL A 168 -10.73 -2.00 -4.49
CA VAL A 168 -11.25 -2.40 -5.81
C VAL A 168 -10.38 -1.74 -6.88
N SER A 169 -9.20 -2.31 -7.08
CA SER A 169 -8.32 -2.00 -8.16
C SER A 169 -8.26 -3.27 -8.98
N GLU A 170 -8.61 -3.15 -10.26
CA GLU A 170 -8.38 -4.22 -11.22
C GLU A 170 -6.89 -4.28 -11.59
N ALA A 171 -5.97 -4.04 -10.65
CA ALA A 171 -4.54 -4.01 -10.92
C ALA A 171 -4.06 -5.32 -11.54
N ASN A 172 -4.67 -6.46 -11.19
CA ASN A 172 -4.38 -7.74 -11.85
C ASN A 172 -4.85 -7.78 -13.30
N GLU A 173 -6.03 -7.26 -13.64
CA GLU A 173 -6.48 -7.17 -15.04
C GLU A 173 -5.63 -6.15 -15.81
N PHE A 174 -5.29 -5.03 -15.18
CA PHE A 174 -4.39 -4.03 -15.74
C PHE A 174 -3.02 -4.63 -16.03
N ARG A 175 -2.44 -5.40 -15.11
CA ARG A 175 -1.17 -6.11 -15.32
C ARG A 175 -1.24 -7.13 -16.44
N LYS A 176 -2.37 -7.81 -16.66
CA LYS A 176 -2.53 -8.67 -17.85
C LYS A 176 -2.36 -7.86 -19.14
N VAL A 177 -2.82 -6.61 -19.18
CA VAL A 177 -2.55 -5.70 -20.30
C VAL A 177 -1.07 -5.35 -20.37
N LEU A 178 -0.39 -5.14 -19.23
CA LEU A 178 1.06 -4.86 -19.21
C LEU A 178 1.91 -6.03 -19.72
N PHE A 179 1.48 -7.26 -19.45
CA PHE A 179 2.13 -8.48 -19.94
C PHE A 179 1.79 -8.83 -21.39
N ALA A 180 0.89 -8.08 -22.04
CA ALA A 180 0.60 -8.26 -23.45
C ALA A 180 1.85 -8.05 -24.31
N THR A 181 1.95 -8.78 -25.43
CA THR A 181 3.15 -8.81 -26.26
C THR A 181 3.53 -7.45 -26.84
N ASP A 182 2.54 -6.65 -27.21
CA ASP A 182 2.71 -5.29 -27.73
C ASP A 182 3.19 -4.31 -26.66
N MET A 183 2.66 -4.41 -25.43
CA MET A 183 3.13 -3.60 -24.31
C MET A 183 4.57 -3.96 -23.93
N ARG A 184 4.92 -5.25 -23.84
CA ARG A 184 6.30 -5.70 -23.60
C ARG A 184 7.26 -5.22 -24.68
N ALA A 185 6.84 -5.25 -25.95
CA ALA A 185 7.64 -4.71 -27.04
C ALA A 185 7.85 -3.19 -26.91
N MET A 186 6.84 -2.46 -26.43
CA MET A 186 6.93 -1.02 -26.18
C MET A 186 7.93 -0.73 -25.04
N TYR A 187 7.85 -1.43 -23.91
CA TYR A 187 8.82 -1.27 -22.83
C TYR A 187 10.24 -1.60 -23.30
N LYS A 188 10.41 -2.71 -24.04
CA LYS A 188 11.71 -3.08 -24.58
C LYS A 188 12.28 -2.03 -25.55
N LYS A 189 11.42 -1.36 -26.32
CA LYS A 189 11.81 -0.30 -27.26
C LYS A 189 12.40 0.92 -26.55
N TYR A 190 11.94 1.24 -25.35
CA TYR A 190 12.34 2.43 -24.59
C TYR A 190 13.03 2.11 -23.25
N GLU A 191 13.50 0.88 -23.08
CA GLU A 191 14.10 0.35 -21.85
C GLU A 191 15.27 1.22 -21.37
N VAL A 192 16.13 1.66 -22.30
CA VAL A 192 17.30 2.48 -21.98
C VAL A 192 16.91 3.86 -21.45
N GLU A 193 15.94 4.52 -22.08
CA GLU A 193 15.47 5.84 -21.66
C GLU A 193 14.71 5.77 -20.33
N ILE A 194 13.85 4.77 -20.14
CA ILE A 194 13.12 4.55 -18.89
C ILE A 194 14.11 4.28 -17.75
N GLY A 195 15.04 3.35 -17.94
CA GLY A 195 16.06 3.02 -16.94
C GLY A 195 16.99 4.21 -16.61
N THR A 196 17.29 5.06 -17.60
CA THR A 196 18.06 6.30 -17.37
C THR A 196 17.31 7.28 -16.46
N ILE A 197 15.99 7.39 -16.60
CA ILE A 197 15.16 8.24 -15.75
C ILE A 197 15.04 7.63 -14.36
N PHE A 198 14.78 6.32 -14.28
CA PHE A 198 14.71 5.59 -13.02
C PHE A 198 15.98 5.81 -12.18
N GLN A 199 17.14 5.52 -12.77
CA GLN A 199 18.45 5.72 -12.14
C GLN A 199 18.75 7.18 -11.77
N HIS A 200 18.09 8.15 -12.40
CA HIS A 200 18.29 9.56 -12.06
C HIS A 200 17.58 9.96 -10.76
N TYR A 201 16.44 9.35 -10.49
CA TYR A 201 15.61 9.66 -9.33
C TYR A 201 15.85 8.70 -8.17
N SER A 202 16.36 7.49 -8.41
CA SER A 202 16.78 6.57 -7.35
C SER A 202 17.93 7.15 -6.51
N GLY A 203 17.79 7.14 -5.18
CA GLY A 203 18.85 7.53 -4.24
C GLY A 203 19.15 9.04 -4.20
N ARG A 204 18.23 9.89 -4.65
CA ARG A 204 18.39 11.34 -4.70
C ARG A 204 18.21 12.05 -3.37
N ASP A 205 17.46 11.47 -2.45
CA ASP A 205 17.24 12.05 -1.13
C ASP A 205 18.27 11.59 -0.08
N GLU A 206 19.04 10.54 -0.39
CA GLU A 206 20.10 10.03 0.47
C GLU A 206 21.42 10.82 0.29
N LYS A 207 22.11 11.08 1.40
CA LYS A 207 23.43 11.74 1.42
C LYS A 207 24.52 10.70 1.70
N GLY A 208 25.54 10.65 0.84
CA GLY A 208 26.77 9.87 1.06
C GLY A 208 26.88 8.61 0.19
N ALA A 209 27.84 7.74 0.51
CA ALA A 209 28.19 6.55 -0.28
C ALA A 209 27.10 5.45 -0.30
N ALA A 210 26.03 5.59 0.48
CA ALA A 210 24.87 4.70 0.47
C ALA A 210 23.98 4.89 -0.79
N ALA A 211 24.04 6.07 -1.41
CA ALA A 211 23.23 6.40 -2.58
C ALA A 211 23.65 5.64 -3.86
N ASP A 212 24.90 5.16 -3.94
CA ASP A 212 25.46 4.58 -5.18
C ASP A 212 24.99 3.14 -5.48
N HIS A 213 24.20 2.50 -4.59
CA HIS A 213 23.83 1.09 -4.70
C HIS A 213 22.34 0.78 -4.60
N LYS A 214 21.48 1.75 -4.27
CA LYS A 214 20.03 1.52 -4.23
C LYS A 214 19.44 1.57 -5.65
N ARG A 215 18.73 0.51 -6.03
CA ARG A 215 17.99 0.41 -7.30
C ARG A 215 16.50 0.53 -7.05
N SER A 216 16.12 1.51 -6.25
CA SER A 216 14.72 1.77 -5.89
C SER A 216 14.45 3.26 -5.83
N ILE A 217 13.18 3.62 -5.99
CA ILE A 217 12.66 4.97 -5.85
C ILE A 217 11.70 4.98 -4.67
N ASN A 218 11.93 5.84 -3.68
CA ASN A 218 10.93 6.04 -2.65
C ASN A 218 9.84 7.04 -3.08
N PHE A 219 8.78 7.19 -2.29
CA PHE A 219 7.66 8.08 -2.65
C PHE A 219 8.08 9.55 -2.86
N SER A 220 9.03 10.08 -2.08
CA SER A 220 9.50 11.46 -2.19
C SER A 220 10.20 11.71 -3.53
N GLU A 221 11.00 10.74 -3.96
CA GLU A 221 11.70 10.75 -5.25
C GLU A 221 10.73 10.63 -6.43
N LEU A 222 9.71 9.77 -6.32
CA LEU A 222 8.63 9.67 -7.31
C LEU A 222 7.87 11.00 -7.42
N GLU A 223 7.50 11.61 -6.28
CA GLU A 223 6.82 12.90 -6.25
C GLU A 223 7.67 14.01 -6.90
N MET A 224 8.99 14.00 -6.65
CA MET A 224 9.93 14.91 -7.30
C MET A 224 9.93 14.74 -8.82
N MET A 225 9.97 13.50 -9.32
CA MET A 225 9.92 13.20 -10.75
C MET A 225 8.63 13.72 -11.41
N VAL A 226 7.49 13.44 -10.78
CA VAL A 226 6.18 13.88 -11.29
C VAL A 226 6.05 15.41 -11.28
N LYS A 227 6.61 16.09 -10.27
CA LYS A 227 6.70 17.56 -10.25
C LYS A 227 7.61 18.08 -11.35
N ASP A 228 8.75 17.43 -11.58
CA ASP A 228 9.71 17.82 -12.61
C ASP A 228 9.16 17.70 -14.02
N LEU A 229 8.22 16.77 -14.26
CA LEU A 229 7.51 16.68 -15.53
C LEU A 229 6.67 17.92 -15.84
N GLU A 230 6.24 18.70 -14.84
CA GLU A 230 5.39 19.90 -14.97
C GLU A 230 4.00 19.69 -15.61
N VAL A 231 3.79 18.57 -16.32
CA VAL A 231 2.53 18.26 -17.03
C VAL A 231 1.42 17.80 -16.09
N PHE A 232 1.81 17.39 -14.89
CA PHE A 232 0.90 16.99 -13.83
C PHE A 232 0.52 18.11 -12.86
N ALA A 233 1.05 19.32 -13.04
CA ALA A 233 0.70 20.46 -12.20
C ALA A 233 -0.82 20.66 -12.25
N ASN A 234 -1.49 20.29 -11.14
CA ASN A 234 -2.94 20.30 -10.92
C ASN A 234 -3.78 19.16 -11.54
N LYS A 235 -3.18 18.16 -12.19
CA LYS A 235 -3.92 17.00 -12.72
C LYS A 235 -3.94 15.77 -11.81
N ILE A 236 -2.89 15.61 -11.00
CA ILE A 236 -2.78 14.52 -10.03
C ILE A 236 -2.44 15.11 -8.67
N SER A 237 -3.24 14.79 -7.66
CA SER A 237 -2.96 15.14 -6.29
C SER A 237 -1.88 14.21 -5.71
N VAL A 238 -1.15 14.69 -4.69
CA VAL A 238 -0.19 13.85 -3.95
C VAL A 238 -0.86 12.59 -3.40
N LEU A 239 -2.13 12.69 -2.98
CA LEU A 239 -2.91 11.56 -2.50
C LEU A 239 -3.17 10.52 -3.60
N GLU A 240 -3.51 10.94 -4.81
CA GLU A 240 -3.69 10.03 -5.95
C GLU A 240 -2.37 9.37 -6.35
N LEU A 241 -1.27 10.11 -6.35
CA LEU A 241 0.05 9.54 -6.64
C LEU A 241 0.45 8.48 -5.61
N LYS A 242 0.17 8.72 -4.31
CA LYS A 242 0.37 7.70 -3.26
C LYS A 242 -0.45 6.45 -3.51
N LYS A 243 -1.73 6.61 -3.88
CA LYS A 243 -2.61 5.48 -4.20
C LYS A 243 -2.08 4.67 -5.38
N ILE A 244 -1.59 5.33 -6.42
CA ILE A 244 -0.97 4.67 -7.58
C ILE A 244 0.25 3.88 -7.12
N SER A 245 1.19 4.55 -6.44
CA SER A 245 2.40 3.91 -5.90
C SER A 245 2.08 2.67 -5.08
N GLY A 246 1.17 2.77 -4.11
CA GLY A 246 0.78 1.65 -3.26
C GLY A 246 -0.04 0.55 -3.96
N SER A 247 -0.67 0.85 -5.11
CA SER A 247 -1.39 -0.17 -5.89
C SER A 247 -0.48 -0.97 -6.80
N VAL A 248 0.64 -0.36 -7.21
CA VAL A 248 1.65 -0.99 -8.06
C VAL A 248 2.57 -1.89 -7.24
N GLN A 249 2.86 -1.50 -6.00
CA GLN A 249 3.67 -2.29 -5.07
C GLN A 249 3.08 -3.68 -4.81
N LEU A 250 3.71 -4.70 -5.40
CA LEU A 250 3.31 -6.09 -5.26
C LEU A 250 4.14 -6.83 -4.21
N ASP A 251 5.37 -6.39 -4.03
CA ASP A 251 6.40 -7.09 -3.27
C ASP A 251 6.50 -6.59 -1.82
N ASP A 252 7.41 -7.21 -1.06
CA ASP A 252 7.51 -7.04 0.38
C ASP A 252 8.29 -5.76 0.80
N GLU A 253 9.05 -5.15 -0.10
CA GLU A 253 9.75 -3.86 0.13
C GLU A 253 8.81 -2.67 -0.07
N VAL A 254 7.81 -2.62 0.80
CA VAL A 254 6.80 -1.58 0.81
C VAL A 254 7.45 -0.21 1.02
N GLY A 255 7.10 0.75 0.16
CA GLY A 255 7.64 2.12 0.18
C GLY A 255 8.88 2.35 -0.70
N GLU A 256 9.46 1.29 -1.25
CA GLU A 256 10.50 1.33 -2.29
C GLU A 256 9.90 0.84 -3.62
N ILE A 257 10.22 1.51 -4.72
CA ILE A 257 9.67 1.24 -6.05
C ILE A 257 10.79 0.75 -6.95
N ASP A 258 10.68 -0.47 -7.48
CA ASP A 258 11.67 -1.01 -8.43
C ASP A 258 11.43 -0.50 -9.88
N GLU A 259 12.26 -0.95 -10.84
CA GLU A 259 12.17 -0.49 -12.23
C GLU A 259 10.91 -1.01 -12.96
N ASP A 260 10.42 -2.20 -12.62
CA ASP A 260 9.22 -2.80 -13.20
C ASP A 260 7.97 -2.09 -12.67
N GLU A 261 7.91 -1.86 -11.36
CA GLU A 261 6.89 -1.06 -10.70
C GLU A 261 6.91 0.39 -11.21
N PHE A 262 8.08 0.99 -11.38
CA PHE A 262 8.22 2.32 -11.97
C PHE A 262 7.64 2.37 -13.40
N SER A 263 7.91 1.35 -14.21
CA SER A 263 7.36 1.22 -15.56
C SER A 263 5.83 1.11 -15.56
N GLU A 264 5.26 0.34 -14.63
CA GLU A 264 3.81 0.27 -14.41
C GLU A 264 3.23 1.63 -14.01
N ILE A 265 3.89 2.36 -13.09
CA ILE A 265 3.48 3.73 -12.70
C ILE A 265 3.46 4.67 -13.91
N LEU A 266 4.47 4.62 -14.80
CA LEU A 266 4.47 5.44 -16.02
C LEU A 266 3.27 5.13 -16.94
N CYS A 267 2.86 3.85 -17.01
CA CYS A 267 1.65 3.47 -17.72
C CYS A 267 0.40 4.08 -17.10
N VAL A 268 0.25 3.99 -15.79
CA VAL A 268 -0.89 4.59 -15.08
C VAL A 268 -0.90 6.10 -15.26
N LEU A 269 0.25 6.77 -15.12
CA LEU A 269 0.38 8.21 -15.35
C LEU A 269 0.00 8.63 -16.78
N SER A 270 0.27 7.79 -17.79
CA SER A 270 -0.16 8.05 -19.16
C SER A 270 -1.69 8.10 -19.30
N ILE A 271 -2.41 7.30 -18.49
CA ILE A 271 -3.89 7.27 -18.46
C ILE A 271 -4.45 8.53 -17.81
N TYR A 272 -3.84 9.01 -16.73
CA TYR A 272 -4.19 10.29 -16.13
C TYR A 272 -3.88 11.47 -17.05
N HIS A 273 -2.78 11.38 -17.81
CA HIS A 273 -2.37 12.42 -18.74
C HIS A 273 -3.38 12.60 -19.89
N ASP A 274 -3.80 11.50 -20.52
CA ASP A 274 -4.81 11.45 -21.57
C ASP A 274 -5.85 10.36 -21.26
N PRO A 275 -7.01 10.70 -20.66
CA PRO A 275 -8.01 9.71 -20.24
C PRO A 275 -8.89 9.21 -21.40
N SER A 276 -8.60 9.56 -22.67
CA SER A 276 -9.44 9.19 -23.81
C SER A 276 -9.66 7.67 -23.91
N PRO A 277 -10.89 7.14 -23.82
CA PRO A 277 -11.14 5.71 -23.88
C PRO A 277 -10.90 5.12 -25.28
N TYR A 278 -10.79 5.96 -26.30
CA TYR A 278 -10.59 5.56 -27.69
C TYR A 278 -9.12 5.37 -28.07
N MET A 279 -8.18 5.75 -27.20
CA MET A 279 -6.75 5.57 -27.44
C MET A 279 -6.27 4.26 -26.80
N PRO A 280 -5.74 3.31 -27.59
CA PRO A 280 -5.13 2.09 -27.05
C PRO A 280 -4.02 2.42 -26.03
N ILE A 281 -3.96 1.67 -24.93
CA ILE A 281 -3.05 1.95 -23.81
C ILE A 281 -1.58 1.98 -24.26
N VAL A 282 -1.17 1.04 -25.13
CA VAL A 282 0.20 1.02 -25.69
C VAL A 282 0.55 2.30 -26.43
N LYS A 283 -0.39 2.82 -27.24
CA LYS A 283 -0.19 4.08 -27.98
C LYS A 283 -0.18 5.28 -27.06
N ARG A 284 -1.03 5.27 -26.03
CA ARG A 284 -1.07 6.31 -25.00
C ARG A 284 0.24 6.42 -24.25
N LEU A 285 0.77 5.28 -23.78
CA LEU A 285 2.05 5.23 -23.11
C LEU A 285 3.19 5.67 -24.04
N GLU A 286 3.23 5.18 -25.28
CA GLU A 286 4.22 5.62 -26.27
C GLU A 286 4.19 7.15 -26.50
N PHE A 287 2.99 7.74 -26.65
CA PHE A 287 2.86 9.20 -26.80
C PHE A 287 3.29 9.95 -25.53
N PHE A 288 2.89 9.46 -24.36
CA PHE A 288 3.25 10.05 -23.09
C PHE A 288 4.77 10.04 -22.90
N LEU A 289 5.44 8.91 -23.13
CA LEU A 289 6.89 8.79 -23.02
C LEU A 289 7.61 9.74 -23.99
N THR A 290 7.26 9.69 -25.27
CA THR A 290 8.00 10.38 -26.33
C THR A 290 7.73 11.89 -26.40
N ARG A 291 6.54 12.34 -26.02
CA ARG A 291 6.15 13.76 -26.12
C ARG A 291 6.22 14.51 -24.81
N THR A 292 6.14 13.79 -23.69
CA THR A 292 6.05 14.40 -22.36
C THR A 292 7.26 14.03 -21.52
N VAL A 293 7.44 12.73 -21.23
CA VAL A 293 8.43 12.29 -20.24
C VAL A 293 9.86 12.56 -20.72
N PHE A 294 10.24 12.04 -21.89
CA PHE A 294 11.61 12.16 -22.36
C PHE A 294 12.00 13.62 -22.64
N PRO A 295 11.20 14.44 -23.34
CA PRO A 295 11.56 15.83 -23.55
C PRO A 295 11.62 16.64 -22.24
N GLY A 296 10.65 16.43 -21.34
CA GLY A 296 10.55 17.16 -20.08
C GLY A 296 11.71 16.86 -19.13
N LEU A 297 12.08 15.59 -18.98
CA LEU A 297 13.11 15.18 -18.02
C LEU A 297 14.52 15.25 -18.60
N LYS A 298 14.73 15.02 -19.90
CA LYS A 298 16.08 15.02 -20.49
C LYS A 298 16.79 16.35 -20.34
N GLU A 299 16.08 17.46 -20.49
CA GLU A 299 16.66 18.79 -20.28
C GLU A 299 16.97 19.06 -18.81
N LYS A 300 16.09 18.65 -17.88
CA LYS A 300 16.36 18.77 -16.43
C LYS A 300 17.54 17.90 -15.99
N ILE A 301 17.62 16.65 -16.44
CA ILE A 301 18.73 15.73 -16.15
C ILE A 301 20.06 16.31 -16.63
N LYS A 302 20.11 16.86 -17.85
CA LYS A 302 21.32 17.52 -18.38
C LYS A 302 21.73 18.73 -17.53
N LEU A 303 20.79 19.63 -17.24
CA LEU A 303 21.05 20.85 -16.45
C LEU A 303 21.57 20.53 -15.04
N LEU A 304 21.06 19.46 -14.44
CA LEU A 304 21.46 19.03 -13.10
C LEU A 304 22.86 18.37 -13.11
N LYS A 305 23.19 17.57 -14.13
CA LYS A 305 24.56 17.03 -14.31
C LYS A 305 25.60 18.15 -14.48
N VAL A 306 25.25 19.27 -15.11
CA VAL A 306 26.14 20.44 -15.25
C VAL A 306 26.34 21.15 -13.90
N ARG A 307 25.27 21.34 -13.11
CA ARG A 307 25.35 21.98 -11.78
C ARG A 307 26.19 21.21 -10.78
N MET A 308 26.18 19.87 -10.82
CA MET A 308 26.98 19.04 -9.91
C MET A 308 28.48 19.04 -10.25
N LYS A 309 28.85 19.25 -11.52
CA LYS A 309 30.27 19.32 -11.95
C LYS A 309 30.93 20.68 -11.71
N GLY A 310 30.14 21.70 -11.36
CA GLY A 310 30.61 23.06 -11.11
C GLY A 310 30.70 23.45 -9.63
N LYS A 311 30.56 22.48 -8.73
CA LYS A 311 30.84 22.60 -7.28
C LYS A 311 32.07 21.75 -6.95
#